data_AF-A0A0M8MAC9-F1
#
_entry.id   AF-A0A0M8MAC9-F1
#
_cell.length_a   1.000
_cell.length_b   1.000
_cell.length_c   1.000
_cell.angle_alpha   90.00
_cell.angle_beta   90.00
_cell.angle_gamma   90.00
#
_symmetry.space_group_name_H-M   'P 1'
#
loop_
_entity.id
_entity.type
_entity.pdbx_description
1 polymer ?
#
loop_
_entity_poly.entity_id
_entity_poly.type
_entity_poly.pdbx_seq_one_letter_code
_entity_poly.pdbx_strand_id
1 'polypeptide(L)'
;MQNSQHFESYKNDPQYIAYRQKQRKKTIKILSIVIPAVLLAATGFVFLVMGIIKNTDAYQTAVREIKNNKEVIEATGGVEGFGVFPTGSVQTSNDSGSAQLSITVKGTQHDAEVYVELTKDPVQDWQVTRLEVGN
;
A
#
# COMPACT_ATOMS: atom_id res chain seq x y z
N MET A 1 4.19 -38.01 -38.28
CA MET A 1 5.59 -38.17 -37.79
C MET A 1 6.62 -37.35 -38.59
N GLN A 2 6.36 -36.97 -39.85
CA GLN A 2 7.30 -36.19 -40.67
C GLN A 2 7.43 -34.71 -40.27
N ASN A 3 6.33 -34.09 -39.82
CA ASN A 3 6.32 -32.68 -39.40
C ASN A 3 7.16 -32.40 -38.14
N SER A 4 7.30 -33.36 -37.22
CA SER A 4 8.12 -33.18 -36.01
C SER A 4 9.62 -33.24 -36.32
N GLN A 5 10.05 -34.10 -37.23
CA GLN A 5 11.45 -34.20 -37.68
C GLN A 5 11.90 -32.92 -38.40
N HIS A 6 11.03 -32.35 -39.24
CA HIS A 6 11.30 -31.07 -39.93
C HIS A 6 11.39 -29.89 -38.95
N PHE A 7 10.54 -29.86 -37.92
CA PHE A 7 10.56 -28.81 -36.90
C PHE A 7 11.78 -28.90 -35.97
N GLU A 8 12.22 -30.11 -35.62
CA GLU A 8 13.44 -30.32 -34.84
C GLU A 8 14.71 -29.98 -35.63
N SER A 9 14.74 -30.28 -36.93
CA SER A 9 15.84 -29.85 -37.82
C SER A 9 15.97 -28.32 -37.87
N TYR A 10 14.85 -27.61 -38.01
CA TYR A 10 14.81 -26.15 -38.02
C TYR A 10 15.34 -25.51 -36.72
N LYS A 11 15.07 -26.11 -35.56
CA LYS A 11 15.56 -25.62 -34.26
C LYS A 11 17.08 -25.76 -34.09
N ASN A 12 17.68 -26.71 -34.79
CA ASN A 12 19.12 -27.01 -34.72
C ASN A 12 19.93 -26.25 -35.78
N ASP A 13 19.28 -25.47 -36.66
CA ASP A 13 19.96 -24.61 -37.63
C ASP A 13 20.75 -23.49 -36.90
N PRO A 14 22.06 -23.30 -37.18
CA PRO A 14 22.87 -22.24 -36.58
C PRO A 14 22.27 -20.82 -36.72
N GLN A 15 21.61 -20.53 -37.85
CA GLN A 15 20.91 -19.25 -38.07
C GLN A 15 19.74 -19.08 -37.11
N TYR A 16 18.96 -20.14 -36.89
CA TYR A 16 17.85 -20.12 -35.94
C TYR A 16 18.34 -19.97 -34.50
N ILE A 17 19.40 -20.69 -34.12
CA ILE A 17 20.01 -20.59 -32.78
C ILE A 17 20.54 -19.17 -32.55
N ALA A 18 21.25 -18.58 -33.51
CA ALA A 18 21.78 -17.21 -33.43
C ALA A 18 20.65 -16.16 -33.34
N TYR A 19 19.59 -16.31 -34.14
CA TYR A 19 18.40 -15.48 -34.08
C TYR A 19 17.74 -15.55 -32.70
N ARG A 20 17.49 -16.76 -32.18
CA ARG A 20 16.89 -16.98 -30.85
C ARG A 20 17.76 -16.42 -29.73
N GLN A 21 19.08 -16.60 -29.79
CA GLN A 21 20.01 -16.02 -28.80
C GLN A 21 19.97 -14.50 -28.81
N LYS A 22 19.95 -13.87 -29.99
CA LYS A 22 19.84 -12.41 -30.13
C LYS A 22 18.51 -11.90 -29.59
N GLN A 23 17.41 -12.59 -29.88
CA GLN A 23 16.09 -12.27 -29.35
C GLN A 23 16.03 -12.44 -27.82
N ARG A 24 16.56 -13.55 -27.27
CA ARG A 24 16.63 -13.76 -25.81
C ARG A 24 17.45 -12.68 -25.10
N LYS A 25 18.61 -12.29 -25.65
CA LYS A 25 19.43 -11.21 -25.07
C LYS A 25 18.70 -9.87 -25.08
N LYS A 26 17.93 -9.57 -26.14
CA LYS A 26 17.08 -8.38 -26.21
C LYS A 26 15.95 -8.42 -25.19
N THR A 27 15.22 -9.53 -25.08
CA THR A 27 14.11 -9.65 -24.13
C THR A 27 14.59 -9.62 -22.69
N ILE A 28 15.72 -10.27 -22.35
CA ILE A 28 16.33 -10.20 -21.01
C ILE A 28 16.71 -8.76 -20.68
N LYS A 29 17.30 -8.01 -21.62
CA LYS A 29 17.69 -6.61 -21.40
C LYS A 29 16.48 -5.69 -21.20
N ILE A 30 15.39 -5.91 -21.93
CA ILE A 30 14.15 -5.15 -21.74
C ILE A 30 13.57 -5.50 -20.37
N LEU A 31 13.47 -6.79 -20.04
CA LEU A 31 12.90 -7.26 -18.79
C LEU A 31 13.68 -6.77 -17.56
N SER A 32 15.02 -6.72 -17.65
CA SER A 32 15.88 -6.20 -16.59
C SER A 32 15.71 -4.70 -16.31
N ILE A 33 15.08 -3.95 -17.23
CA ILE A 33 14.78 -2.51 -17.05
C ILE A 33 13.32 -2.33 -16.66
N VAL A 34 12.41 -3.04 -17.35
CA VAL A 34 10.97 -2.89 -17.15
C VAL A 34 10.55 -3.39 -15.78
N ILE A 35 11.06 -4.54 -15.30
CA ILE A 35 10.68 -5.05 -13.97
C ILE A 35 11.04 -4.06 -12.86
N PRO A 36 12.29 -3.58 -12.73
CA PRO A 36 12.63 -2.59 -11.70
C PRO A 36 11.84 -1.29 -11.85
N ALA A 37 11.61 -0.81 -13.08
CA ALA A 37 10.86 0.42 -13.31
C ALA A 37 9.41 0.29 -12.83
N VAL A 38 8.75 -0.84 -13.12
CA VAL A 38 7.39 -1.11 -12.64
C VAL A 38 7.34 -1.24 -11.12
N LEU A 39 8.31 -1.93 -10.52
CA LEU A 39 8.41 -2.04 -9.06
C LEU A 39 8.59 -0.67 -8.40
N LEU A 40 9.49 0.16 -8.92
CA LEU A 40 9.71 1.52 -8.43
C LEU A 40 8.46 2.38 -8.56
N ALA A 41 7.76 2.32 -9.69
CA ALA A 41 6.52 3.05 -9.91
C ALA A 41 5.43 2.60 -8.93
N ALA A 42 5.26 1.30 -8.73
CA ALA A 42 4.28 0.75 -7.79
C ALA A 42 4.60 1.16 -6.34
N THR A 43 5.87 1.05 -5.92
CA THR A 43 6.31 1.48 -4.59
C THR A 43 6.10 2.98 -4.40
N GLY A 44 6.49 3.80 -5.38
CA GLY A 44 6.28 5.25 -5.33
C GLY A 44 4.80 5.64 -5.24
N PHE A 45 3.93 4.94 -5.99
CA PHE A 45 2.49 5.16 -5.93
C PHE A 45 1.92 4.85 -4.55
N VAL A 46 2.36 3.75 -3.92
CA VAL A 46 1.95 3.38 -2.56
C VAL A 46 2.35 4.47 -1.55
N PHE A 47 3.61 4.95 -1.59
CA PHE A 47 4.08 6.07 -0.75
C PHE A 47 3.30 7.37 -0.98
N LEU A 48 2.95 7.67 -2.23
CA LEU A 48 2.15 8.84 -2.57
C LEU A 48 0.74 8.76 -1.95
N VAL A 49 0.04 7.64 -2.11
CA VAL A 49 -1.30 7.44 -1.52
C VAL A 49 -1.26 7.56 0.00
N MET A 50 -0.26 6.96 0.66
CA MET A 50 -0.09 7.11 2.11
C MET A 50 0.14 8.56 2.53
N GLY A 51 0.97 9.30 1.79
CA GLY A 51 1.19 10.72 2.04
C GLY A 51 -0.10 11.53 1.96
N ILE A 52 -0.96 11.23 0.99
CA ILE A 52 -2.28 11.86 0.84
C ILE A 52 -3.16 11.55 2.04
N ILE A 53 -3.29 10.28 2.45
CA ILE A 53 -4.11 9.88 3.61
C ILE A 53 -3.63 10.59 4.88
N LYS A 54 -2.32 10.58 5.15
CA LYS A 54 -1.73 11.22 6.34
C LYS A 54 -1.94 12.73 6.38
N ASN A 55 -2.17 13.36 5.23
CA ASN A 55 -2.41 14.79 5.12
C ASN A 55 -3.92 15.15 5.16
N THR A 56 -4.81 14.19 5.37
CA THR A 56 -6.25 14.45 5.53
C THR A 56 -6.59 14.87 6.96
N ASP A 57 -7.58 15.77 7.11
CA ASP A 57 -8.09 16.19 8.42
C ASP A 57 -8.68 15.02 9.22
N ALA A 58 -9.26 14.02 8.52
CA ALA A 58 -9.74 12.78 9.11
C ALA A 58 -8.61 12.03 9.83
N TYR A 59 -7.46 11.83 9.16
CA TYR A 59 -6.31 11.16 9.76
C TYR A 59 -5.74 11.93 10.95
N GLN A 60 -5.62 13.25 10.83
CA GLN A 60 -5.09 14.09 11.91
C GLN A 60 -6.00 14.05 13.14
N THR A 61 -7.32 14.01 12.94
CA THR A 61 -8.28 13.87 14.02
C THR A 61 -8.22 12.48 14.64
N ALA A 62 -8.15 11.41 13.84
CA ALA A 62 -7.97 10.05 14.33
C ALA A 62 -6.72 9.95 15.21
N VAL A 63 -5.57 10.43 14.75
CA VAL A 63 -4.31 10.43 15.51
C VAL A 63 -4.44 11.20 16.84
N ARG A 64 -5.16 12.32 16.85
CA ARG A 64 -5.38 13.12 18.07
C ARG A 64 -6.21 12.34 19.09
N GLU A 65 -7.28 11.69 18.66
CA GLU A 65 -8.14 10.88 19.53
C GLU A 65 -7.40 9.63 20.03
N ILE A 66 -6.66 8.95 19.17
CA ILE A 66 -5.84 7.77 19.54
C ILE A 66 -4.85 8.12 20.65
N LYS A 67 -4.14 9.26 20.56
CA LYS A 67 -3.16 9.66 21.59
C LYS A 67 -3.75 9.85 22.99
N ASN A 68 -5.03 10.20 23.07
CA ASN A 68 -5.72 10.49 24.32
C ASN A 68 -6.62 9.33 24.79
N ASN A 69 -6.75 8.28 23.99
CA ASN A 69 -7.61 7.16 24.29
C ASN A 69 -6.95 6.23 25.34
N LYS A 70 -7.66 6.00 26.46
CA LYS A 70 -7.15 5.19 27.57
C LYS A 70 -6.91 3.74 27.18
N GLU A 71 -7.80 3.14 26.41
CA GLU A 71 -7.68 1.75 25.96
C GLU A 71 -6.43 1.56 25.08
N VAL A 72 -6.16 2.51 24.17
CA VAL A 72 -4.93 2.49 23.37
C VAL A 72 -3.69 2.63 24.24
N ILE A 73 -3.70 3.57 25.19
CA ILE A 73 -2.54 3.79 26.08
C ILE A 73 -2.26 2.54 26.92
N GLU A 74 -3.31 1.93 27.47
CA GLU A 74 -3.21 0.68 28.25
C GLU A 74 -2.70 -0.47 27.38
N ALA A 75 -3.20 -0.60 26.16
CA ALA A 75 -2.83 -1.62 25.19
C ALA A 75 -1.54 -1.33 24.40
N THR A 76 -0.78 -0.28 24.74
CA THR A 76 0.53 0.00 24.10
C THR A 76 1.61 0.33 25.12
N GLY A 77 1.23 0.58 26.38
CA GLY A 77 2.09 1.14 27.42
C GLY A 77 2.33 2.66 27.27
N GLY A 78 1.65 3.33 26.34
CA GLY A 78 1.87 4.72 25.97
C GLY A 78 2.25 4.86 24.49
N VAL A 79 1.90 6.00 23.89
CA VAL A 79 2.04 6.24 22.44
C VAL A 79 3.33 7.01 22.14
N GLU A 80 4.29 6.37 21.47
CA GLU A 80 5.54 6.99 21.00
C GLU A 80 5.42 7.54 19.57
N GLY A 81 4.54 6.95 18.77
CA GLY A 81 4.37 7.36 17.38
C GLY A 81 3.35 6.53 16.62
N PHE A 82 3.41 6.64 15.30
CA PHE A 82 2.50 5.96 14.38
C PHE A 82 3.29 5.31 13.25
N GLY A 83 2.76 4.20 12.74
CA GLY A 83 3.28 3.51 11.58
C GLY A 83 3.29 4.39 10.33
N VAL A 84 4.12 3.97 9.37
CA VAL A 84 4.24 4.65 8.07
C VAL A 84 3.12 4.28 7.10
N PHE A 85 2.46 3.14 7.30
CA PHE A 85 1.44 2.58 6.39
C PHE A 85 0.03 2.58 7.01
N PRO A 86 -0.64 3.73 7.18
CA PRO A 86 -2.06 3.70 7.49
C PRO A 86 -2.83 3.14 6.30
N THR A 87 -3.82 2.32 6.57
CA THR A 87 -4.72 1.76 5.55
C THR A 87 -6.15 2.19 5.80
N GLY A 88 -6.99 2.07 4.79
CA GLY A 88 -8.41 2.40 4.89
C GLY A 88 -8.87 3.36 3.80
N SER A 89 -9.95 4.07 4.08
CA SER A 89 -10.65 4.89 3.10
C SER A 89 -11.08 6.22 3.73
N VAL A 90 -10.99 7.29 2.94
CA VAL A 90 -11.55 8.60 3.27
C VAL A 90 -12.40 9.02 2.09
N GLN A 91 -13.69 9.22 2.33
CA GLN A 91 -14.66 9.68 1.35
C GLN A 91 -15.18 11.04 1.80
N THR A 92 -15.10 12.03 0.92
CA THR A 92 -15.67 13.37 1.14
C THR A 92 -16.58 13.71 -0.04
N SER A 93 -17.78 14.16 0.26
CA SER A 93 -18.76 14.61 -0.73
C SER A 93 -19.37 15.92 -0.25
N ASN A 94 -19.09 17.01 -0.99
CA ASN A 94 -19.40 18.37 -0.54
C ASN A 94 -18.80 18.62 0.85
N ASP A 95 -19.62 19.05 1.81
CA ASP A 95 -19.20 19.36 3.19
C ASP A 95 -19.33 18.16 4.16
N SER A 96 -19.74 16.99 3.68
CA SER A 96 -19.81 15.77 4.49
C SER A 96 -18.73 14.76 4.12
N GLY A 97 -18.45 13.84 5.05
CA GLY A 97 -17.46 12.80 4.82
C GLY A 97 -17.58 11.62 5.76
N SER A 98 -16.99 10.51 5.35
CA SER A 98 -16.79 9.32 6.17
C SER A 98 -15.37 8.81 5.98
N ALA A 99 -14.79 8.27 7.05
CA ALA A 99 -13.47 7.67 7.01
C ALA A 99 -13.43 6.41 7.86
N GLN A 100 -12.71 5.42 7.38
CA GLN A 100 -12.39 4.20 8.10
C GLN A 100 -10.89 4.03 7.99
N LEU A 101 -10.18 4.07 9.10
CA LEU A 101 -8.72 4.06 9.13
C LEU A 101 -8.24 2.95 10.05
N SER A 102 -7.25 2.20 9.57
CA SER A 102 -6.46 1.26 10.37
C SER A 102 -5.06 1.86 10.50
N ILE A 103 -4.67 2.16 11.74
CA ILE A 103 -3.44 2.89 12.04
C ILE A 103 -2.64 2.08 13.05
N THR A 104 -1.44 1.67 12.65
CA THR A 104 -0.47 1.11 13.59
C THR A 104 0.01 2.20 14.56
N VAL A 105 -0.20 1.97 15.85
CA VAL A 105 0.30 2.80 16.95
C VAL A 105 1.60 2.17 17.44
N LYS A 106 2.66 2.98 17.50
CA LYS A 106 3.95 2.58 18.05
C LYS A 106 3.95 2.85 19.55
N GLY A 107 3.97 1.77 20.31
CA GLY A 107 3.88 1.82 21.77
C GLY A 107 5.23 1.75 22.46
N THR A 108 5.27 2.19 23.72
CA THR A 108 6.47 2.04 24.56
C THR A 108 6.77 0.56 24.90
N GLN A 109 5.73 -0.27 24.98
CA GLN A 109 5.84 -1.69 25.31
C GLN A 109 5.57 -2.59 24.10
N HIS A 110 4.49 -2.31 23.37
CA HIS A 110 4.08 -3.07 22.21
C HIS A 110 3.34 -2.18 21.21
N ASP A 111 3.50 -2.51 19.93
CA ASP A 111 2.73 -1.91 18.86
C ASP A 111 1.31 -2.49 18.86
N ALA A 112 0.32 -1.65 18.54
CA ALA A 112 -1.06 -2.08 18.36
C ALA A 112 -1.64 -1.51 17.07
N GLU A 113 -2.48 -2.26 16.38
CA GLU A 113 -3.27 -1.73 15.27
C GLU A 113 -4.56 -1.13 15.84
N VAL A 114 -4.89 0.11 15.49
CA VAL A 114 -6.11 0.77 15.96
C VAL A 114 -7.02 1.09 14.79
N TYR A 115 -8.26 0.62 14.89
CA TYR A 115 -9.33 0.90 13.94
C TYR A 115 -10.11 2.12 14.38
N VAL A 116 -10.29 3.08 13.48
CA VAL A 116 -11.02 4.33 13.75
C VAL A 116 -12.03 4.58 12.64
N GLU A 117 -13.28 4.81 13.01
CA GLU A 117 -14.32 5.32 12.12
C GLU A 117 -14.58 6.79 12.44
N LEU A 118 -14.68 7.62 11.40
CA LEU A 118 -14.97 9.04 11.53
C LEU A 118 -16.07 9.47 10.58
N THR A 119 -16.82 10.47 11.01
CA THR A 119 -17.80 11.18 10.18
C THR A 119 -17.56 12.67 10.22
N LYS A 120 -17.86 13.35 9.11
CA LYS A 120 -17.91 14.80 9.02
C LYS A 120 -19.28 15.21 8.54
N ASP A 121 -19.90 16.13 9.27
CA ASP A 121 -21.16 16.75 8.90
C ASP A 121 -20.91 18.14 8.31
N PRO A 122 -21.84 18.72 7.53
CA PRO A 122 -21.66 20.04 6.94
C PRO A 122 -21.38 21.19 7.94
N VAL A 123 -21.72 20.98 9.21
CA VAL A 123 -21.60 21.97 10.28
C VAL A 123 -20.43 21.68 11.23
N GLN A 124 -20.01 20.42 11.33
CA GLN A 124 -19.03 19.98 12.32
C GLN A 124 -17.82 19.38 11.62
N ASP A 125 -16.63 19.69 12.12
CA ASP A 125 -15.42 19.04 11.64
C ASP A 125 -15.41 17.55 12.00
N TRP A 126 -14.49 16.78 11.41
CA TRP A 126 -14.37 15.34 11.63
C TRP A 126 -14.50 14.95 13.10
N GLN A 127 -15.35 13.96 13.37
CA GLN A 127 -15.55 13.37 14.71
C GLN A 127 -15.33 11.87 14.63
N VAL A 128 -14.69 11.32 15.66
CA VAL A 128 -14.55 9.86 15.81
C VAL A 128 -15.88 9.28 16.30
N THR A 129 -16.44 8.35 15.55
CA THR A 129 -17.67 7.62 15.90
C THR A 129 -17.38 6.27 16.53
N ARG A 130 -16.23 5.67 16.20
CA ARG A 130 -15.76 4.40 16.76
C ARG A 130 -14.23 4.39 16.81
N LEU A 131 -13.67 3.86 17.88
CA LEU A 131 -12.25 3.62 18.04
C LEU A 131 -12.08 2.30 18.79
N GLU A 132 -11.31 1.38 18.21
CA GLU A 132 -11.09 0.03 18.75
C GLU A 132 -9.64 -0.39 18.58
N VAL A 133 -9.07 -1.02 19.61
CA VAL A 133 -7.76 -1.67 19.51
C VAL A 133 -7.94 -3.05 18.87
N GLY A 134 -7.17 -3.34 17.84
CA GLY A 134 -7.16 -4.65 17.19
C GLY A 134 -6.62 -5.73 18.12
N ASN A 135 -7.36 -6.85 18.19
CA ASN A 135 -6.96 -8.05 18.94
C ASN A 135 -5.83 -8.83 18.25
#